data_AF-A0A6A0HG54-F1
#
_entry.id   AF-A0A6A0HG54-F1
#
_cell.length_a   1.000
_cell.length_b   1.000
_cell.length_c   1.000
_cell.angle_alpha   90.00
_cell.angle_beta   90.00
_cell.angle_gamma   90.00
#
_symmetry.space_group_name_H-M   'P 1'
#
loop_
_entity.id
_entity.type
_entity.pdbx_description
1 polymer ?
#
loop_
_entity_poly.entity_id
_entity_poly.type
_entity_poly.pdbx_seq_one_letter_code
_entity_poly.pdbx_strand_id
1 'polypeptide(L)'
;MSRYNAQVEREPAVEKLGIPRDFGLYYTLSFSLAMVGLLSACYHVCPNRSNFQFDTSFMYVIAVLLMLKLYQQRHPDITASADSVFIVLACSILFGVIGGLFGFTWFWIMSSLTHLLACILMSAYVYYLGRWSLISTMKMVYKNGGIRFLASWSIRQVKAWRYWRELKSQFGTRVALLLTANLGNWALLLFGLIVRPRDYDTYLLGIFLLNLVVYVIFYLCMKRGYNEHLGTEVKLTLLLLLVVWVSAICVFFKRSTDWSRSPARSRDLNQECIIFNFYDWHDIWHFLSAVALFTSFYVSFLALLSCASSLYLDLIMIIDDDLDYTPRDLIAVF
;
A
#
# COMPACT_ATOMS: atom_id res chain seq x y z
N MET A 1 15.96 10.39 23.04
CA MET A 1 16.08 8.92 23.20
C MET A 1 15.22 8.28 22.12
N SER A 2 15.75 7.37 21.31
CA SER A 2 14.95 6.67 20.28
C SER A 2 13.77 5.95 20.96
N ARG A 3 12.56 5.98 20.36
CA ARG A 3 11.38 5.27 20.88
C ARG A 3 11.66 3.77 21.10
N TYR A 4 12.53 3.20 20.29
CA TYR A 4 13.05 1.83 20.43
C TYR A 4 13.80 1.63 21.75
N ASN A 5 14.67 2.57 22.14
CA ASN A 5 15.45 2.45 23.38
C ASN A 5 14.55 2.48 24.61
N ALA A 6 13.45 3.25 24.57
CA ALA A 6 12.46 3.28 25.66
C ALA A 6 11.58 2.01 25.71
N GLN A 7 11.46 1.27 24.61
CA GLN A 7 10.78 -0.03 24.58
C GLN A 7 11.71 -1.15 25.10
N VAL A 8 12.98 -1.15 24.67
CA VAL A 8 14.01 -2.06 25.17
C VAL A 8 14.22 -1.91 26.68
N GLU A 9 14.12 -0.68 27.21
CA GLU A 9 14.23 -0.40 28.63
C GLU A 9 13.06 -0.98 29.46
N ARG A 10 11.85 -1.12 28.87
CA ARG A 10 10.71 -1.78 29.50
C ARG A 10 10.73 -3.29 29.35
N GLU A 11 11.09 -3.77 28.16
CA GLU A 11 11.13 -5.19 27.80
C GLU A 11 12.45 -5.51 27.10
N PRO A 12 13.47 -5.96 27.85
CA PRO A 12 14.80 -6.28 27.29
C PRO A 12 14.75 -7.39 26.23
N ALA A 13 13.71 -8.24 26.28
CA ALA A 13 13.49 -9.29 25.29
C ALA A 13 13.29 -8.73 23.87
N VAL A 14 12.71 -7.54 23.72
CA VAL A 14 12.46 -6.87 22.42
C VAL A 14 13.76 -6.47 21.71
N GLU A 15 14.88 -6.41 22.44
CA GLU A 15 16.19 -6.19 21.81
C GLU A 15 16.63 -7.41 20.97
N LYS A 16 16.27 -8.62 21.41
CA LYS A 16 16.80 -9.88 20.87
C LYS A 16 15.77 -10.71 20.12
N LEU A 17 14.49 -10.56 20.42
CA LEU A 17 13.38 -11.34 19.89
C LEU A 17 12.40 -10.46 19.12
N GLY A 18 11.82 -11.03 18.07
CA GLY A 18 10.71 -10.46 17.34
C GLY A 18 10.99 -9.16 16.58
N ILE A 19 9.93 -8.66 15.97
CA ILE A 19 9.94 -7.45 15.15
C ILE A 19 9.64 -6.23 16.03
N PRO A 20 10.44 -5.14 15.97
CA PRO A 20 10.16 -3.92 16.71
C PRO A 20 8.76 -3.36 16.41
N ARG A 21 8.02 -2.99 17.46
CA ARG A 21 6.66 -2.45 17.31
C ARG A 21 6.67 -0.93 17.32
N ASP A 22 6.29 -0.31 16.21
CA ASP A 22 6.03 1.14 16.16
C ASP A 22 4.55 1.46 16.40
N PHE A 23 4.23 1.81 17.64
CA PHE A 23 2.87 2.22 18.06
C PHE A 23 2.38 3.49 17.36
N GLY A 24 3.28 4.41 16.97
CA GLY A 24 2.89 5.67 16.32
C GLY A 24 2.23 5.43 14.97
N LEU A 25 2.74 4.46 14.20
CA LEU A 25 2.18 4.11 12.90
C LEU A 25 0.79 3.47 13.05
N TYR A 26 0.60 2.61 14.07
CA TYR A 26 -0.72 2.00 14.36
C TYR A 26 -1.78 3.03 14.77
N TYR A 27 -1.44 3.98 15.65
CA TYR A 27 -2.35 5.06 16.01
C TYR A 27 -2.75 5.90 14.80
N THR A 28 -1.78 6.21 13.92
CA THR A 28 -2.03 6.98 12.70
C THR A 28 -2.96 6.22 11.75
N LEU A 29 -2.75 4.92 11.61
CA LEU A 29 -3.54 4.04 10.77
C LEU A 29 -4.99 3.90 11.26
N SER A 30 -5.17 3.67 12.56
CA SER A 30 -6.49 3.61 13.22
C SER A 30 -7.24 4.95 13.10
N PHE A 31 -6.54 6.06 13.35
CA PHE A 31 -7.12 7.39 13.18
C PHE A 31 -7.52 7.65 11.72
N SER A 32 -6.68 7.27 10.76
CA SER A 32 -6.98 7.40 9.33
C SER A 32 -8.21 6.59 8.93
N LEU A 33 -8.38 5.38 9.48
CA LEU A 33 -9.57 4.55 9.26
C LEU A 33 -10.85 5.21 9.79
N ALA A 34 -10.80 5.76 11.00
CA ALA A 34 -11.93 6.51 11.57
C ALA A 34 -12.27 7.74 10.71
N MET A 35 -11.24 8.46 10.21
CA MET A 35 -11.43 9.60 9.33
C MET A 35 -12.02 9.22 7.97
N VAL A 36 -11.64 8.10 7.36
CA VAL A 36 -12.32 7.59 6.15
C VAL A 36 -13.79 7.34 6.44
N GLY A 37 -14.13 6.68 7.56
CA GLY A 37 -15.54 6.45 7.92
C GLY A 37 -16.34 7.76 8.06
N LEU A 38 -15.78 8.76 8.74
CA LEU A 38 -16.41 10.07 8.90
C LEU A 38 -16.58 10.80 7.57
N LEU A 39 -15.54 10.86 6.75
CA LEU A 39 -15.53 11.62 5.50
C LEU A 39 -16.37 10.94 4.40
N SER A 40 -16.39 9.61 4.38
CA SER A 40 -17.29 8.84 3.52
C SER A 40 -18.75 9.11 3.91
N ALA A 41 -19.08 9.12 5.20
CA ALA A 41 -20.42 9.50 5.65
C ALA A 41 -20.79 10.95 5.24
N CYS A 42 -19.88 11.92 5.43
CA CYS A 42 -20.08 13.30 4.99
C CYS A 42 -20.33 13.41 3.47
N TYR A 43 -19.61 12.62 2.67
CA TYR A 43 -19.80 12.56 1.23
C TYR A 43 -21.17 11.99 0.85
N HIS A 44 -21.62 10.91 1.48
CA HIS A 44 -22.94 10.34 1.18
C HIS A 44 -24.11 11.20 1.69
N VAL A 45 -23.91 11.99 2.75
CA VAL A 45 -24.90 12.98 3.21
C VAL A 45 -25.01 14.15 2.24
N CYS A 46 -23.87 14.67 1.77
CA CYS A 46 -23.82 15.78 0.83
C CYS A 46 -22.82 15.49 -0.30
N PRO A 47 -23.26 14.84 -1.40
CA PRO A 47 -22.38 14.46 -2.48
C PRO A 47 -21.93 15.71 -3.24
N ASN A 48 -20.66 16.04 -3.06
CA ASN A 48 -19.99 17.07 -3.81
C ASN A 48 -18.52 16.70 -3.99
N ARG A 49 -17.88 17.42 -4.91
CA ARG A 49 -16.51 17.18 -5.31
C ARG A 49 -15.50 17.33 -4.17
N SER A 50 -15.68 18.32 -3.29
CA SER A 50 -14.78 18.54 -2.16
C SER A 50 -14.86 17.37 -1.16
N ASN A 51 -16.08 16.92 -0.84
CA ASN A 51 -16.28 15.78 0.06
C ASN A 51 -15.72 14.48 -0.54
N PHE A 52 -15.95 14.23 -1.82
CA PHE A 52 -15.37 13.08 -2.53
C PHE A 52 -13.83 13.06 -2.46
N GLN A 53 -13.23 14.23 -2.65
CA GLN A 53 -11.79 14.41 -2.57
C GLN A 53 -11.25 14.18 -1.16
N PHE A 54 -11.90 14.69 -0.12
CA PHE A 54 -11.47 14.44 1.25
C PHE A 54 -11.57 12.95 1.63
N ASP A 55 -12.67 12.29 1.26
CA ASP A 55 -12.85 10.85 1.47
C ASP A 55 -11.72 10.05 0.80
N THR A 56 -11.53 10.27 -0.51
CA THR A 56 -10.51 9.57 -1.30
C THR A 56 -9.08 9.85 -0.82
N SER A 57 -8.81 11.07 -0.32
CA SER A 57 -7.48 11.44 0.18
C SER A 57 -7.05 10.58 1.37
N PHE A 58 -7.97 10.29 2.30
CA PHE A 58 -7.64 9.42 3.43
C PHE A 58 -7.49 7.95 3.01
N MET A 59 -8.13 7.51 1.92
CA MET A 59 -7.84 6.20 1.33
C MET A 59 -6.39 6.13 0.82
N TYR A 60 -5.84 7.20 0.22
CA TYR A 60 -4.41 7.26 -0.14
C TYR A 60 -3.51 7.14 1.09
N VAL A 61 -3.85 7.89 2.15
CA VAL A 61 -3.11 7.86 3.42
C VAL A 61 -3.06 6.44 3.97
N ILE A 62 -4.21 5.77 4.08
CA ILE A 62 -4.28 4.39 4.54
C ILE A 62 -3.43 3.48 3.66
N ALA A 63 -3.56 3.53 2.34
CA ALA A 63 -2.80 2.66 1.44
C ALA A 63 -1.28 2.82 1.59
N VAL A 64 -0.79 4.06 1.71
CA VAL A 64 0.65 4.35 1.92
C VAL A 64 1.11 3.90 3.31
N LEU A 65 0.33 4.17 4.36
CA LEU A 65 0.67 3.74 5.72
C LEU A 65 0.70 2.21 5.86
N LEU A 66 -0.23 1.50 5.20
CA LEU A 66 -0.23 0.03 5.12
C LEU A 66 1.04 -0.50 4.44
N MET A 67 1.43 0.07 3.30
CA MET A 67 2.67 -0.32 2.61
C MET A 67 3.91 -0.05 3.45
N LEU A 68 4.00 1.13 4.07
CA LEU A 68 5.11 1.48 4.97
C LEU A 68 5.18 0.52 6.15
N LYS A 69 4.04 0.18 6.73
CA LYS A 69 3.98 -0.73 7.88
C LYS A 69 4.49 -2.11 7.53
N LEU A 70 4.02 -2.70 6.42
CA LEU A 70 4.48 -4.00 5.94
C LEU A 70 5.98 -3.98 5.62
N TYR A 71 6.48 -2.88 5.04
CA TYR A 71 7.90 -2.75 4.71
C TYR A 71 8.79 -2.66 5.96
N GLN A 72 8.36 -1.88 6.97
CA GLN A 72 9.08 -1.71 8.23
C GLN A 72 9.22 -3.02 9.03
N GLN A 73 8.30 -3.97 8.89
CA GLN A 73 8.36 -5.24 9.60
C GLN A 73 9.63 -6.04 9.27
N ARG A 74 10.09 -5.97 8.02
CA ARG A 74 11.30 -6.68 7.57
C ARG A 74 12.53 -5.77 7.45
N HIS A 75 12.32 -4.46 7.47
CA HIS A 75 13.40 -3.47 7.33
C HIS A 75 13.30 -2.39 8.43
N PRO A 76 13.43 -2.76 9.72
CA PRO A 76 13.32 -1.79 10.82
C PRO A 76 14.39 -0.70 10.78
N ASP A 77 15.54 -0.95 10.13
CA ASP A 77 16.62 0.01 9.98
C ASP A 77 16.40 1.02 8.83
N ILE A 78 15.44 0.74 7.93
CA ILE A 78 15.14 1.55 6.75
C ILE A 78 13.75 2.15 6.90
N THR A 79 13.61 3.07 7.87
CA THR A 79 12.38 3.81 8.07
C THR A 79 12.38 5.09 7.24
N ALA A 80 11.36 5.30 6.41
CA ALA A 80 11.11 6.61 5.83
C ALA A 80 10.84 7.63 6.94
N SER A 81 11.47 8.80 6.87
CA SER A 81 11.15 9.89 7.81
C SER A 81 9.69 10.33 7.65
N ALA A 82 9.04 10.66 8.77
CA ALA A 82 7.64 11.11 8.75
C ALA A 82 7.45 12.31 7.80
N ASP A 83 8.39 13.26 7.79
CA ASP A 83 8.37 14.43 6.91
C ASP A 83 8.36 14.02 5.44
N SER A 84 9.18 13.04 5.05
CA SER A 84 9.22 12.56 3.66
C SER A 84 7.89 11.93 3.25
N VAL A 85 7.27 11.14 4.13
CA VAL A 85 5.97 10.50 3.88
C VAL A 85 4.88 11.56 3.74
N PHE A 86 4.84 12.56 4.63
CA PHE A 86 3.86 13.64 4.56
C PHE A 86 4.01 14.49 3.30
N ILE A 87 5.23 14.81 2.88
CA ILE A 87 5.47 15.55 1.63
C ILE A 87 4.98 14.74 0.43
N VAL A 88 5.29 13.45 0.35
CA VAL A 88 4.83 12.59 -0.75
C VAL A 88 3.30 12.52 -0.78
N LEU A 89 2.65 12.34 0.37
CA LEU A 89 1.19 12.31 0.48
C LEU A 89 0.57 13.66 0.09
N ALA A 90 1.11 14.78 0.59
CA ALA A 90 0.62 16.11 0.28
C ALA A 90 0.75 16.42 -1.23
N CYS A 91 1.88 16.09 -1.84
CA CYS A 91 2.07 16.21 -3.28
C CYS A 91 1.10 15.32 -4.06
N SER A 92 0.86 14.08 -3.61
CA SER A 92 -0.07 13.14 -4.25
C SER A 92 -1.51 13.66 -4.20
N ILE A 93 -1.95 14.16 -3.04
CA ILE A 93 -3.28 14.77 -2.86
C ILE A 93 -3.42 16.01 -3.75
N LEU A 94 -2.43 16.91 -3.73
CA LEU A 94 -2.42 18.10 -4.59
C LEU A 94 -2.52 17.73 -6.08
N PHE A 95 -1.80 16.69 -6.48
CA PHE A 95 -1.85 16.18 -7.85
C PHE A 95 -3.23 15.62 -8.20
N GLY A 96 -3.87 14.93 -7.25
CA GLY A 96 -5.28 14.53 -7.31
C GLY A 96 -6.24 15.70 -7.56
N VAL A 97 -6.14 16.77 -6.74
CA VAL A 97 -6.92 18.02 -6.86
C VAL A 97 -6.80 18.61 -8.27
N ILE A 98 -5.56 18.82 -8.73
CA ILE A 98 -5.28 19.42 -10.03
C ILE A 98 -5.84 18.54 -11.15
N GLY A 99 -5.63 17.23 -11.05
CA GLY A 99 -6.08 16.25 -12.04
C GLY A 99 -7.58 16.19 -12.18
N GLY A 100 -8.30 16.15 -11.07
CA GLY A 100 -9.75 16.20 -11.11
C GLY A 100 -10.26 17.54 -11.64
N LEU A 101 -9.55 18.67 -11.41
CA LEU A 101 -10.06 20.03 -11.69
C LEU A 101 -9.95 20.37 -13.16
N PHE A 102 -8.77 20.09 -13.71
CA PHE A 102 -8.38 20.58 -15.01
C PHE A 102 -8.45 19.49 -16.08
N GLY A 103 -8.15 18.22 -15.75
CA GLY A 103 -8.36 17.07 -16.63
C GLY A 103 -7.77 17.15 -18.05
N PHE A 104 -6.91 18.14 -18.33
CA PHE A 104 -6.43 18.42 -19.68
C PHE A 104 -5.47 17.34 -20.17
N THR A 105 -5.34 17.21 -21.49
CA THR A 105 -4.40 16.25 -22.10
C THR A 105 -2.96 16.45 -21.60
N TRP A 106 -2.53 17.70 -21.39
CA TRP A 106 -1.20 17.99 -20.86
C TRP A 106 -1.02 17.42 -19.44
N PHE A 107 -2.07 17.46 -18.61
CA PHE A 107 -2.02 16.96 -17.24
C PHE A 107 -1.81 15.44 -17.25
N TRP A 108 -2.52 14.71 -18.13
CA TRP A 108 -2.32 13.27 -18.30
C TRP A 108 -0.90 12.91 -18.74
N ILE A 109 -0.28 13.70 -19.64
CA ILE A 109 1.11 13.51 -20.05
C ILE A 109 2.06 13.72 -18.85
N MET A 110 1.92 14.85 -18.14
CA MET A 110 2.75 15.16 -16.96
C MET A 110 2.58 14.16 -15.82
N SER A 111 1.35 13.69 -15.59
CA SER A 111 1.02 12.62 -14.65
C SER A 111 1.73 11.33 -15.01
N SER A 112 1.68 10.95 -16.28
CA SER A 112 2.28 9.71 -16.77
C SER A 112 3.80 9.74 -16.66
N LEU A 113 4.42 10.89 -16.98
CA LEU A 113 5.86 11.09 -16.79
C LEU A 113 6.25 11.02 -15.31
N THR A 114 5.47 11.64 -14.43
CA THR A 114 5.69 11.59 -12.98
C THR A 114 5.56 10.17 -12.45
N HIS A 115 4.53 9.41 -12.87
CA HIS A 115 4.32 8.01 -12.48
C HIS A 115 5.45 7.11 -12.96
N LEU A 116 5.89 7.25 -14.22
CA LEU A 116 7.03 6.51 -14.75
C LEU A 116 8.32 6.83 -13.98
N LEU A 117 8.58 8.12 -13.70
CA LEU A 117 9.72 8.54 -12.91
C LEU A 117 9.66 7.95 -11.49
N ALA A 118 8.50 8.01 -10.83
CA ALA A 118 8.31 7.42 -9.51
C ALA A 118 8.60 5.91 -9.51
N CYS A 119 8.14 5.17 -10.53
CA CYS A 119 8.43 3.74 -10.66
C CYS A 119 9.94 3.48 -10.77
N ILE A 120 10.66 4.28 -11.58
CA ILE A 120 12.12 4.17 -11.74
C ILE A 120 12.85 4.47 -10.43
N LEU A 121 12.47 5.57 -9.75
CA LEU A 121 13.09 5.99 -8.49
C LEU A 121 12.84 4.98 -7.36
N MET A 122 11.61 4.50 -7.23
CA MET A 122 11.25 3.48 -6.25
C MET A 122 11.97 2.15 -6.53
N SER A 123 12.08 1.77 -7.80
CA SER A 123 12.83 0.57 -8.18
C SER A 123 14.31 0.69 -7.80
N ALA A 124 14.92 1.84 -8.05
CA ALA A 124 16.31 2.10 -7.62
C ALA A 124 16.43 2.08 -6.08
N TYR A 125 15.49 2.70 -5.37
CA TYR A 125 15.48 2.75 -3.91
C TYR A 125 15.41 1.33 -3.32
N VAL A 126 14.44 0.52 -3.74
CA VAL A 126 14.26 -0.86 -3.26
C VAL A 126 15.43 -1.76 -3.67
N TYR A 127 15.92 -1.64 -4.90
CA TYR A 127 17.05 -2.46 -5.39
C TYR A 127 18.34 -2.25 -4.57
N TYR A 128 18.59 -1.02 -4.12
CA TYR A 128 19.80 -0.65 -3.37
C TYR A 128 19.57 -0.53 -1.84
N LEU A 129 18.50 -1.12 -1.28
CA LEU A 129 18.12 -1.01 0.15
C LEU A 129 18.10 0.43 0.69
N GLY A 130 17.62 1.39 -0.10
CA GLY A 130 17.60 2.80 0.31
C GLY A 130 18.98 3.44 0.54
N ARG A 131 20.09 2.72 0.31
CA ARG A 131 21.45 3.27 0.31
C ARG A 131 21.74 4.09 -0.95
N TRP A 132 20.84 4.04 -1.92
CA TRP A 132 20.94 4.80 -3.15
C TRP A 132 20.50 6.25 -2.95
N SER A 133 21.35 7.17 -3.39
CA SER A 133 21.07 8.60 -3.41
C SER A 133 20.98 9.09 -4.85
N LEU A 134 19.86 9.70 -5.19
CA LEU A 134 19.64 10.38 -6.47
C LEU A 134 20.74 11.43 -6.71
N ILE A 135 21.04 12.24 -5.70
CA ILE A 135 22.00 13.35 -5.79
C ILE A 135 23.41 12.81 -6.09
N SER A 136 23.85 11.76 -5.40
CA SER A 136 25.15 11.14 -5.64
C SER A 136 25.25 10.54 -7.05
N THR A 137 24.15 9.95 -7.53
CA THR A 137 24.07 9.38 -8.88
C THR A 137 24.13 10.48 -9.94
N MET A 138 23.37 11.56 -9.77
CA MET A 138 23.40 12.72 -10.67
C MET A 138 24.80 13.37 -10.70
N LYS A 139 25.47 13.52 -9.55
CA LYS A 139 26.86 14.01 -9.48
C LYS A 139 27.82 13.09 -10.25
N MET A 140 27.65 11.76 -10.15
CA MET A 140 28.50 10.80 -10.85
C MET A 140 28.24 10.79 -12.36
N VAL A 141 26.99 10.95 -12.79
CA VAL A 141 26.60 11.11 -14.21
C VAL A 141 27.18 12.40 -14.78
N TYR A 142 27.06 13.51 -14.05
CA TYR A 142 27.61 14.81 -14.46
C TYR A 142 29.13 14.79 -14.56
N LYS A 143 29.82 14.20 -13.57
CA LYS A 143 31.29 14.15 -13.53
C LYS A 143 31.90 13.20 -14.57
N ASN A 144 31.28 12.05 -14.82
CA ASN A 144 31.86 11.01 -15.67
C ASN A 144 31.29 11.00 -17.10
N GLY A 145 30.22 11.74 -17.36
CA GLY A 145 29.44 11.69 -18.60
C GLY A 145 28.49 10.48 -18.63
N GLY A 146 27.25 10.69 -19.11
CA GLY A 146 26.18 9.70 -19.04
C GLY A 146 26.50 8.34 -19.68
N ILE A 147 27.20 8.34 -20.82
CA ILE A 147 27.59 7.12 -21.54
C ILE A 147 28.62 6.30 -20.75
N ARG A 148 29.64 6.96 -20.18
CA ARG A 148 30.68 6.26 -19.37
C ARG A 148 30.10 5.78 -18.05
N PHE A 149 29.19 6.55 -17.45
CA PHE A 149 28.41 6.11 -16.30
C PHE A 149 27.63 4.83 -16.62
N LEU A 150 26.85 4.82 -17.71
CA LEU A 150 26.08 3.65 -18.14
C LEU A 150 26.98 2.44 -18.41
N ALA A 151 28.08 2.61 -19.15
CA ALA A 151 29.03 1.53 -19.41
C ALA A 151 29.63 0.96 -18.11
N SER A 152 30.09 1.84 -17.21
CA SER A 152 30.64 1.42 -15.90
C SER A 152 29.60 0.77 -14.98
N TRP A 153 28.33 1.22 -15.07
CA TRP A 153 27.23 0.67 -14.30
C TRP A 153 26.86 -0.71 -14.85
N SER A 154 26.76 -0.87 -16.17
CA SER A 154 26.50 -2.14 -16.85
C SER A 154 27.56 -3.19 -16.49
N ILE A 155 28.84 -2.84 -16.57
CA ILE A 155 29.95 -3.74 -16.22
C ILE A 155 29.89 -4.12 -14.73
N ARG A 156 29.57 -3.16 -13.86
CA ARG A 156 29.35 -3.43 -12.43
C ARG A 156 28.16 -4.36 -12.20
N GLN A 157 27.03 -4.18 -12.90
CA GLN A 157 25.88 -5.06 -12.80
C GLN A 157 26.17 -6.47 -13.34
N VAL A 158 26.96 -6.61 -14.41
CA VAL A 158 27.36 -7.94 -14.94
C VAL A 158 28.34 -8.65 -13.99
N LYS A 159 29.31 -7.93 -13.42
CA LYS A 159 30.25 -8.48 -12.43
C LYS A 159 29.55 -8.84 -11.11
N ALA A 160 28.65 -7.97 -10.67
CA ALA A 160 27.69 -8.25 -9.64
C ALA A 160 26.96 -9.55 -9.99
N TRP A 161 26.14 -9.58 -11.04
CA TRP A 161 25.38 -10.75 -11.46
C TRP A 161 26.14 -12.10 -11.48
N ARG A 162 27.45 -12.10 -11.86
CA ARG A 162 28.32 -13.29 -11.76
C ARG A 162 28.67 -13.71 -10.32
N TYR A 163 29.03 -12.77 -9.45
CA TYR A 163 29.23 -13.03 -8.01
C TYR A 163 27.89 -13.34 -7.29
N TRP A 164 26.76 -12.95 -7.89
CA TRP A 164 25.43 -13.02 -7.28
C TRP A 164 24.72 -14.36 -7.48
N ARG A 165 25.25 -15.26 -8.31
CA ARG A 165 24.76 -16.64 -8.42
C ARG A 165 24.90 -17.42 -7.09
N GLU A 166 25.76 -16.91 -6.19
CA GLU A 166 26.00 -17.44 -4.84
C GLU A 166 25.10 -16.83 -3.75
N LEU A 167 24.58 -15.58 -3.91
CA LEU A 167 23.61 -14.93 -2.99
C LEU A 167 22.15 -15.30 -3.33
N LYS A 168 21.87 -16.60 -3.30
CA LYS A 168 20.74 -17.23 -3.99
C LYS A 168 19.32 -16.88 -3.49
N SER A 169 19.11 -16.31 -2.30
CA SER A 169 17.74 -16.11 -1.77
C SER A 169 17.24 -14.67 -1.80
N GLN A 170 17.98 -13.67 -1.29
CA GLN A 170 17.43 -12.31 -1.11
C GLN A 170 17.43 -11.43 -2.37
N PHE A 171 18.23 -11.71 -3.39
CA PHE A 171 18.28 -10.87 -4.59
C PHE A 171 17.21 -11.22 -5.61
N GLY A 172 17.04 -12.52 -5.89
CA GLY A 172 16.05 -13.00 -6.86
C GLY A 172 14.63 -12.60 -6.47
N THR A 173 14.35 -12.56 -5.17
CA THR A 173 13.06 -12.18 -4.60
C THR A 173 12.78 -10.69 -4.80
N ARG A 174 13.76 -9.82 -4.53
CA ARG A 174 13.65 -8.38 -4.78
C ARG A 174 13.48 -8.07 -6.26
N VAL A 175 14.23 -8.73 -7.14
CA VAL A 175 14.07 -8.56 -8.59
C VAL A 175 12.68 -9.03 -9.03
N ALA A 176 12.17 -10.15 -8.48
CA ALA A 176 10.82 -10.62 -8.77
C ALA A 176 9.73 -9.62 -8.32
N LEU A 177 9.86 -9.03 -7.12
CA LEU A 177 8.98 -7.95 -6.64
C LEU A 177 9.02 -6.75 -7.59
N LEU A 178 10.23 -6.29 -7.96
CA LEU A 178 10.40 -5.14 -8.83
C LEU A 178 9.80 -5.40 -10.22
N LEU A 179 10.00 -6.59 -10.79
CA LEU A 179 9.41 -6.94 -12.09
C LEU A 179 7.89 -6.97 -12.02
N THR A 180 7.31 -7.66 -11.03
CA THR A 180 5.85 -7.75 -10.89
C THR A 180 5.21 -6.39 -10.61
N ALA A 181 5.79 -5.58 -9.72
CA ALA A 181 5.32 -4.23 -9.43
C ALA A 181 5.43 -3.31 -10.67
N ASN A 182 6.55 -3.33 -11.40
CA ASN A 182 6.70 -2.49 -12.59
C ASN A 182 5.75 -2.90 -13.72
N LEU A 183 5.56 -4.20 -13.96
CA LEU A 183 4.60 -4.68 -14.96
C LEU A 183 3.18 -4.20 -14.64
N GLY A 184 2.75 -4.30 -13.39
CA GLY A 184 1.47 -3.78 -12.94
C GLY A 184 1.34 -2.27 -13.11
N ASN A 185 2.35 -1.50 -12.69
CA ASN A 185 2.34 -0.05 -12.83
C ASN A 185 2.37 0.40 -14.30
N TRP A 186 3.11 -0.28 -15.17
CA TRP A 186 3.13 0.01 -16.61
C TRP A 186 1.80 -0.32 -17.27
N ALA A 187 1.10 -1.38 -16.83
CA ALA A 187 -0.25 -1.65 -17.29
C ALA A 187 -1.23 -0.53 -16.90
N LEU A 188 -1.18 -0.05 -15.65
CA LEU A 188 -1.98 1.11 -15.22
C LEU A 188 -1.60 2.39 -15.97
N LEU A 189 -0.31 2.63 -16.20
CA LEU A 189 0.18 3.77 -16.97
C LEU A 189 -0.40 3.78 -18.39
N LEU A 190 -0.35 2.63 -19.08
CA LEU A 190 -0.94 2.47 -20.41
C LEU A 190 -2.46 2.65 -20.39
N PHE A 191 -3.13 2.08 -19.40
CA PHE A 191 -4.58 2.28 -19.19
C PHE A 191 -4.92 3.77 -19.02
N GLY A 192 -4.18 4.50 -18.18
CA GLY A 192 -4.37 5.92 -17.95
C GLY A 192 -4.18 6.76 -19.21
N LEU A 193 -3.15 6.46 -20.01
CA LEU A 193 -2.87 7.14 -21.27
C LEU A 193 -3.94 6.90 -22.35
N ILE A 194 -4.50 5.69 -22.43
CA ILE A 194 -5.49 5.32 -23.43
C ILE A 194 -6.89 5.80 -23.04
N VAL A 195 -7.35 5.42 -21.85
CA VAL A 195 -8.75 5.60 -21.42
C VAL A 195 -8.99 7.02 -20.89
N ARG A 196 -7.99 7.61 -20.21
CA ARG A 196 -8.09 8.94 -19.56
C ARG A 196 -9.39 9.10 -18.77
N PRO A 197 -9.60 8.30 -17.70
CA PRO A 197 -10.82 8.37 -16.91
C PRO A 197 -11.08 9.79 -16.40
N ARG A 198 -12.34 10.21 -16.37
CA ARG A 198 -12.72 11.55 -15.89
C ARG A 198 -12.31 11.77 -14.43
N ASP A 199 -12.31 10.70 -13.64
CA ASP A 199 -12.05 10.70 -12.21
C ASP A 199 -10.58 10.34 -11.97
N TYR A 200 -9.72 11.36 -12.00
CA TYR A 200 -8.29 11.16 -11.80
C TYR A 200 -7.95 10.63 -10.39
N ASP A 201 -8.72 11.02 -9.37
CA ASP A 201 -8.54 10.54 -8.01
C ASP A 201 -8.72 9.02 -7.90
N THR A 202 -9.74 8.45 -8.54
CA THR A 202 -9.94 6.99 -8.59
C THR A 202 -8.79 6.28 -9.33
N TYR A 203 -8.25 6.90 -10.37
CA TYR A 203 -7.05 6.39 -11.06
C TYR A 203 -5.82 6.38 -10.16
N LEU A 204 -5.56 7.48 -9.44
CA LEU A 204 -4.45 7.59 -8.50
C LEU A 204 -4.60 6.61 -7.32
N LEU A 205 -5.82 6.43 -6.80
CA LEU A 205 -6.13 5.41 -5.80
C LEU A 205 -5.76 4.02 -6.30
N GLY A 206 -6.10 3.70 -7.55
CA GLY A 206 -5.78 2.45 -8.19
C GLY A 206 -4.28 2.15 -8.22
N ILE A 207 -3.43 3.17 -8.41
CA ILE A 207 -1.97 3.00 -8.34
C ILE A 207 -1.53 2.58 -6.93
N PHE A 208 -1.99 3.28 -5.89
CA PHE A 208 -1.62 2.94 -4.51
C PHE A 208 -2.12 1.55 -4.10
N LEU A 209 -3.37 1.23 -4.43
CA LEU A 209 -3.96 -0.07 -4.11
C LEU A 209 -3.28 -1.21 -4.87
N LEU A 210 -2.93 -1.03 -6.14
CA LEU A 210 -2.21 -2.05 -6.91
C LEU A 210 -0.85 -2.35 -6.27
N ASN A 211 -0.09 -1.32 -5.91
CA ASN A 211 1.22 -1.50 -5.28
C ASN A 211 1.10 -2.17 -3.90
N LEU A 212 0.08 -1.80 -3.11
CA LEU A 212 -0.21 -2.46 -1.85
C LEU A 212 -0.54 -3.95 -2.03
N VAL A 213 -1.43 -4.29 -2.96
CA VAL A 213 -1.84 -5.68 -3.22
C VAL A 213 -0.67 -6.51 -3.74
N VAL A 214 0.12 -5.98 -4.69
CA VAL A 214 1.32 -6.65 -5.19
C VAL A 214 2.30 -6.90 -4.04
N TYR A 215 2.49 -5.92 -3.16
CA TYR A 215 3.40 -6.06 -2.03
C TYR A 215 2.91 -7.09 -1.00
N VAL A 216 1.62 -7.11 -0.67
CA VAL A 216 1.02 -8.12 0.21
C VAL A 216 1.17 -9.53 -0.38
N ILE A 217 0.87 -9.72 -1.67
CA ILE A 217 1.02 -11.01 -2.34
C ILE A 217 2.47 -11.47 -2.31
N PHE A 218 3.40 -10.56 -2.62
CA PHE A 218 4.83 -10.83 -2.52
C PHE A 218 5.22 -11.23 -1.11
N TYR A 219 4.78 -10.48 -0.10
CA TYR A 219 5.06 -10.75 1.32
C TYR A 219 4.63 -12.16 1.73
N LEU A 220 3.40 -12.55 1.40
CA LEU A 220 2.86 -13.89 1.70
C LEU A 220 3.62 -15.00 0.94
N CYS A 221 3.99 -14.77 -0.32
CA CYS A 221 4.80 -15.71 -1.09
C CYS A 221 6.19 -15.89 -0.46
N MET A 222 6.78 -14.80 0.03
CA MET A 222 8.08 -14.82 0.67
C MET A 222 8.08 -15.56 2.01
N LYS A 223 7.08 -15.32 2.87
CA LYS A 223 6.91 -16.10 4.11
C LYS A 223 6.85 -17.60 3.80
N ARG A 224 6.04 -17.99 2.82
CA ARG A 224 5.97 -19.39 2.37
C ARG A 224 7.30 -19.90 1.82
N GLY A 225 8.04 -19.10 1.06
CA GLY A 225 9.34 -19.47 0.49
C GLY A 225 10.45 -19.68 1.52
N TYR A 226 10.39 -18.97 2.65
CA TYR A 226 11.30 -19.14 3.79
C TYR A 226 10.80 -20.14 4.85
N ASN A 227 9.72 -20.88 4.56
CA ASN A 227 9.06 -21.80 5.50
C ASN A 227 8.59 -21.14 6.80
N GLU A 228 8.29 -19.84 6.76
CA GLU A 228 7.60 -19.16 7.87
C GLU A 228 6.10 -19.52 7.79
N HIS A 229 5.57 -20.13 8.85
CA HIS A 229 4.23 -20.67 8.86
C HIS A 229 3.23 -19.68 9.43
N LEU A 230 2.23 -19.32 8.63
CA LEU A 230 1.09 -18.56 9.12
C LEU A 230 0.25 -19.40 10.09
N GLY A 231 -0.08 -18.82 11.24
CA GLY A 231 -1.03 -19.39 12.20
C GLY A 231 -2.39 -19.69 11.56
N THR A 232 -3.14 -20.64 12.12
CA THR A 232 -4.46 -21.01 11.60
C THR A 232 -5.44 -19.83 11.63
N GLU A 233 -5.37 -19.01 12.68
CA GLU A 233 -6.18 -17.79 12.81
C GLU A 233 -5.89 -16.80 11.68
N VAL A 234 -4.61 -16.55 11.37
CA VAL A 234 -4.18 -15.71 10.23
C VAL A 234 -4.73 -16.24 8.92
N LYS A 235 -4.63 -17.55 8.68
CA LYS A 235 -5.11 -18.17 7.45
C LYS A 235 -6.62 -18.01 7.27
N LEU A 236 -7.40 -18.22 8.34
CA LEU A 236 -8.85 -18.06 8.33
C LEU A 236 -9.23 -16.60 8.06
N THR A 237 -8.54 -15.64 8.69
CA THR A 237 -8.76 -14.22 8.45
C THR A 237 -8.40 -13.82 7.02
N LEU A 238 -7.26 -14.28 6.49
CA LEU A 238 -6.88 -14.01 5.10
C LEU A 238 -7.88 -14.60 4.11
N LEU A 239 -8.43 -15.78 4.38
CA LEU A 239 -9.48 -16.37 3.57
C LEU A 239 -10.77 -15.53 3.62
N LEU A 240 -11.19 -15.11 4.82
CA LEU A 240 -12.35 -14.23 4.99
C LEU A 240 -12.15 -12.91 4.24
N LEU A 241 -10.99 -12.28 4.39
CA LEU A 241 -10.63 -11.05 3.67
C LEU A 241 -10.68 -11.24 2.15
N LEU A 242 -10.12 -12.34 1.64
CA LEU A 242 -10.17 -12.66 0.23
C LEU A 242 -11.63 -12.77 -0.25
N VAL A 243 -12.48 -13.50 0.48
CA VAL A 243 -13.89 -13.68 0.13
C VAL A 243 -14.64 -12.34 0.13
N VAL A 244 -14.47 -11.53 1.17
CA VAL A 244 -15.18 -10.25 1.30
C VAL A 244 -14.68 -9.23 0.26
N TRP A 245 -13.37 -9.11 0.04
CA TRP A 245 -12.80 -8.22 -0.98
C TRP A 245 -13.20 -8.64 -2.41
N VAL A 246 -13.14 -9.93 -2.74
CA VAL A 246 -13.57 -10.43 -4.06
C VAL A 246 -15.06 -10.14 -4.26
N SER A 247 -15.88 -10.36 -3.22
CA SER A 247 -17.31 -10.03 -3.27
C SER A 247 -17.54 -8.54 -3.48
N ALA A 248 -16.82 -7.68 -2.74
CA ALA A 248 -16.90 -6.23 -2.89
C ALA A 248 -16.51 -5.78 -4.31
N ILE A 249 -15.42 -6.32 -4.88
CA ILE A 249 -14.99 -6.01 -6.25
C ILE A 249 -16.03 -6.46 -7.29
N CYS A 250 -16.60 -7.65 -7.13
CA CYS A 250 -17.65 -8.13 -8.03
C CYS A 250 -18.88 -7.23 -8.02
N VAL A 251 -19.25 -6.68 -6.86
CA VAL A 251 -20.35 -5.73 -6.72
C VAL A 251 -19.96 -4.33 -7.21
N PHE A 252 -18.71 -3.90 -7.02
CA PHE A 252 -18.21 -2.60 -7.47
C PHE A 252 -18.42 -2.35 -8.97
N PHE A 253 -18.24 -3.39 -9.80
CA PHE A 253 -18.46 -3.28 -11.24
C PHE A 253 -19.95 -3.18 -11.65
N LYS A 254 -20.88 -3.38 -10.70
CA LYS A 254 -22.31 -3.15 -10.91
C LYS A 254 -22.64 -1.69 -10.66
N ARG A 255 -22.51 -0.88 -11.72
CA ARG A 255 -22.75 0.56 -11.65
C ARG A 255 -24.24 0.87 -11.44
N SER A 256 -24.58 1.45 -10.28
CA SER A 256 -25.90 2.02 -10.00
C SER A 256 -25.89 3.54 -9.76
N THR A 257 -24.71 4.15 -9.57
CA THR A 257 -24.55 5.59 -9.29
C THR A 257 -23.38 6.20 -10.08
N ASP A 258 -23.40 7.52 -10.29
CA ASP A 258 -22.29 8.28 -10.87
C ASP A 258 -22.20 9.69 -10.27
N TRP A 259 -21.22 9.87 -9.38
CA TRP A 259 -21.00 11.13 -8.66
C TRP A 259 -20.46 12.27 -9.54
N SER A 260 -19.87 11.93 -10.69
CA SER A 260 -19.31 12.91 -11.62
C SER A 260 -20.41 13.65 -12.42
N ARG A 261 -21.65 13.16 -12.34
CA ARG A 261 -22.83 13.68 -13.04
C ARG A 261 -23.75 14.44 -12.09
N SER A 262 -24.67 15.21 -12.68
CA SER A 262 -25.74 15.83 -11.89
C SER A 262 -26.64 14.76 -11.26
N PRO A 263 -27.26 15.01 -10.09
CA PRO A 263 -28.15 14.05 -9.44
C PRO A 263 -29.25 13.52 -10.37
N ALA A 264 -29.80 14.37 -11.24
CA ALA A 264 -30.79 13.98 -12.24
C ALA A 264 -30.26 12.94 -13.25
N ARG A 265 -29.03 13.09 -13.73
CA ARG A 265 -28.40 12.14 -14.67
C ARG A 265 -27.86 10.89 -13.98
N SER A 266 -27.48 11.00 -12.70
CA SER A 266 -27.09 9.83 -11.89
C SER A 266 -28.31 8.94 -11.64
N ARG A 267 -29.49 9.54 -11.40
CA ARG A 267 -30.75 8.83 -11.19
C ARG A 267 -31.13 7.89 -12.35
N ASP A 268 -30.72 8.20 -13.58
CA ASP A 268 -30.97 7.33 -14.74
C ASP A 268 -30.23 5.97 -14.65
N LEU A 269 -29.25 5.85 -13.76
CA LEU A 269 -28.52 4.61 -13.49
C LEU A 269 -29.14 3.76 -12.37
N ASN A 270 -30.14 4.29 -11.65
CA ASN A 270 -30.76 3.61 -10.54
C ASN A 270 -31.42 2.31 -11.03
N GLN A 271 -31.18 1.23 -10.28
CA GLN A 271 -31.80 -0.07 -10.51
C GLN A 271 -32.77 -0.37 -9.37
N GLU A 272 -33.57 -1.44 -9.50
CA GLU A 272 -34.41 -1.90 -8.41
C GLU A 272 -33.56 -2.29 -7.19
N CYS A 273 -34.02 -1.92 -5.99
CA CYS A 273 -33.37 -2.28 -4.74
C CYS A 273 -33.41 -3.80 -4.53
N ILE A 274 -32.36 -4.36 -3.94
CA ILE A 274 -32.16 -5.81 -3.86
C ILE A 274 -32.53 -6.34 -2.47
N ILE A 275 -32.08 -5.65 -1.42
CA ILE A 275 -32.26 -6.10 -0.04
C ILE A 275 -33.30 -5.21 0.63
N PHE A 276 -34.35 -5.82 1.18
CA PHE A 276 -35.46 -5.16 1.88
C PHE A 276 -36.18 -4.05 1.09
N ASN A 277 -36.06 -4.05 -0.25
CA ASN A 277 -36.50 -2.94 -1.11
C ASN A 277 -35.90 -1.58 -0.70
N PHE A 278 -34.72 -1.59 -0.08
CA PHE A 278 -34.05 -0.38 0.41
C PHE A 278 -32.62 -0.28 -0.11
N TYR A 279 -31.81 -1.34 0.00
CA TYR A 279 -30.40 -1.31 -0.38
C TYR A 279 -30.18 -1.72 -1.84
N ASP A 280 -29.37 -0.94 -2.56
CA ASP A 280 -28.95 -1.22 -3.93
C ASP A 280 -27.55 -1.88 -4.00
N TRP A 281 -27.01 -2.05 -5.22
CA TRP A 281 -25.66 -2.61 -5.40
C TRP A 281 -24.55 -1.72 -4.82
N HIS A 282 -24.73 -0.40 -4.84
CA HIS A 282 -23.74 0.55 -4.32
C HIS A 282 -23.67 0.47 -2.78
N ASP A 283 -24.82 0.38 -2.11
CA ASP A 283 -24.88 0.19 -0.67
C ASP A 283 -24.23 -1.14 -0.23
N ILE A 284 -24.51 -2.22 -0.96
CA ILE A 284 -23.90 -3.54 -0.71
C ILE A 284 -22.38 -3.48 -0.90
N TRP A 285 -21.90 -2.76 -1.91
CA TRP A 285 -20.46 -2.55 -2.11
C TRP A 285 -19.83 -1.80 -0.93
N HIS A 286 -20.45 -0.72 -0.45
CA HIS A 286 -19.97 0.03 0.71
C HIS A 286 -19.95 -0.83 1.98
N PHE A 287 -21.01 -1.62 2.22
CA PHE A 287 -21.08 -2.53 3.36
C PHE A 287 -19.96 -3.59 3.31
N LEU A 288 -19.80 -4.29 2.18
CA LEU A 288 -18.75 -5.30 2.01
C LEU A 288 -17.35 -4.69 2.14
N SER A 289 -17.12 -3.51 1.55
CA SER A 289 -15.84 -2.81 1.62
C SER A 289 -15.52 -2.34 3.04
N ALA A 290 -16.52 -1.87 3.79
CA ALA A 290 -16.35 -1.49 5.20
C ALA A 290 -16.01 -2.71 6.07
N VAL A 291 -16.68 -3.85 5.87
CA VAL A 291 -16.35 -5.12 6.56
C VAL A 291 -14.94 -5.58 6.20
N ALA A 292 -14.54 -5.48 4.92
CA ALA A 292 -13.21 -5.86 4.47
C ALA A 292 -12.12 -4.98 5.08
N LEU A 293 -12.32 -3.65 5.07
CA LEU A 293 -11.42 -2.70 5.71
C LEU A 293 -11.35 -2.96 7.22
N PHE A 294 -12.49 -3.07 7.91
CA PHE A 294 -12.51 -3.38 9.34
C PHE A 294 -11.74 -4.67 9.66
N THR A 295 -11.99 -5.75 8.92
CA THR A 295 -11.26 -7.03 9.08
C THR A 295 -9.76 -6.89 8.75
N SER A 296 -9.39 -5.91 7.92
CA SER A 296 -7.98 -5.60 7.61
C SER A 296 -7.26 -4.82 8.72
N PHE A 297 -7.99 -4.23 9.66
CA PHE A 297 -7.46 -3.52 10.83
C PHE A 297 -7.82 -4.21 12.15
N TYR A 298 -8.76 -5.14 12.15
CA TYR A 298 -9.27 -5.77 13.35
C TYR A 298 -9.14 -7.27 13.23
N VAL A 299 -8.28 -7.87 14.05
CA VAL A 299 -8.34 -9.30 14.27
C VAL A 299 -7.98 -9.64 15.72
N SER A 300 -9.03 -9.77 16.54
CA SER A 300 -9.06 -10.62 17.73
C SER A 300 -10.52 -10.89 18.09
N PHE A 301 -11.29 -11.47 17.17
CA PHE A 301 -12.63 -11.98 17.50
C PHE A 301 -12.61 -13.45 17.95
N LEU A 302 -11.59 -14.23 17.54
CA LEU A 302 -11.38 -15.60 18.04
C LEU A 302 -10.60 -15.66 19.37
N ALA A 303 -9.76 -14.66 19.66
CA ALA A 303 -9.08 -14.51 20.96
C ALA A 303 -10.01 -14.14 22.13
N LEU A 304 -11.26 -13.78 21.87
CA LEU A 304 -12.26 -13.54 22.93
C LEU A 304 -12.84 -14.85 23.50
N LEU A 305 -12.68 -15.98 22.80
CA LEU A 305 -13.05 -17.31 23.30
C LEU A 305 -11.87 -18.02 23.99
N SER A 306 -10.63 -17.63 23.70
CA SER A 306 -9.42 -18.08 24.38
C SER A 306 -8.97 -17.01 25.38
N CYS A 307 -9.40 -17.17 26.63
CA CYS A 307 -9.03 -16.36 27.79
C CYS A 307 -7.49 -16.16 27.91
N ALA A 308 -6.94 -15.18 27.19
CA ALA A 308 -5.56 -14.74 27.32
C ALA A 308 -5.52 -13.23 27.01
N SER A 309 -5.35 -12.48 28.08
CA SER A 309 -5.23 -11.04 28.14
C SER A 309 -4.06 -10.50 27.29
N SER A 310 -4.35 -10.02 26.08
CA SER A 310 -3.69 -8.83 25.51
C SER A 310 -4.48 -8.32 24.31
N LEU A 311 -5.28 -7.28 24.55
CA LEU A 311 -6.11 -6.59 23.57
C LEU A 311 -5.21 -5.79 22.60
N TYR A 312 -5.70 -5.51 21.39
CA TYR A 312 -5.12 -4.66 20.33
C TYR A 312 -4.14 -5.34 19.35
N LEU A 313 -4.65 -6.09 18.36
CA LEU A 313 -3.87 -6.50 17.19
C LEU A 313 -4.59 -6.18 15.86
N ASP A 314 -3.91 -5.35 15.04
CA ASP A 314 -4.23 -5.09 13.63
C ASP A 314 -3.88 -6.31 12.75
N LEU A 315 -4.52 -6.53 11.59
CA LEU A 315 -4.16 -7.63 10.66
C LEU A 315 -2.67 -7.65 10.33
N ILE A 316 -2.05 -6.46 10.18
CA ILE A 316 -0.62 -6.37 9.89
C ILE A 316 0.22 -6.91 11.05
N MET A 317 -0.23 -6.81 12.30
CA MET A 317 0.46 -7.45 13.42
C MET A 317 0.46 -8.97 13.27
N ILE A 318 -0.67 -9.57 12.88
CA ILE A 318 -0.83 -11.03 12.95
C ILE A 318 -0.10 -11.79 11.84
N ILE A 319 0.16 -11.15 10.69
CA ILE A 319 0.91 -11.83 9.63
C ILE A 319 2.27 -12.31 10.17
N ASP A 320 2.87 -11.61 11.15
CA ASP A 320 4.16 -11.95 11.77
C ASP A 320 4.08 -12.33 13.25
N ASP A 321 2.91 -12.68 13.79
CA ASP A 321 2.79 -13.13 15.19
C ASP A 321 3.63 -14.38 15.47
N ASP A 322 3.88 -15.23 14.46
CA ASP A 322 4.76 -16.38 14.55
C ASP A 322 6.23 -16.00 14.86
N LEU A 323 6.59 -14.73 14.64
CA LEU A 323 7.95 -14.22 14.81
C LEU A 323 8.18 -13.52 16.15
N ASP A 324 7.16 -13.28 16.97
CA ASP A 324 7.28 -12.56 18.25
C ASP A 324 8.34 -13.15 19.19
N TYR A 325 8.50 -14.48 19.16
CA TYR A 325 9.47 -15.22 19.98
C TYR A 325 10.70 -15.69 19.19
N THR A 326 10.82 -15.29 17.92
CA THR A 326 11.94 -15.70 17.06
C THR A 326 13.13 -14.73 17.26
N PRO A 327 14.37 -15.23 17.45
CA PRO A 327 15.56 -14.40 17.48
C PRO A 327 15.70 -13.55 16.23
N ARG A 328 15.96 -12.25 16.39
CA ARG A 328 15.93 -11.29 15.27
C ARG A 328 16.94 -11.62 14.16
N ASP A 329 18.07 -12.21 14.52
CA ASP A 329 19.10 -12.68 13.59
C ASP A 329 18.66 -13.85 12.70
N LEU A 330 17.62 -14.58 13.11
CA LEU A 330 17.03 -15.69 12.37
C LEU A 330 15.84 -15.28 11.50
N ILE A 331 15.31 -14.06 11.68
CA ILE A 331 14.17 -13.55 10.89
C ILE A 331 14.65 -13.24 9.47
N ALA A 332 14.01 -13.85 8.48
CA ALA A 332 14.35 -13.60 7.09
C ALA A 332 13.98 -12.17 6.67
N VAL A 333 14.92 -11.48 6.02
CA VAL A 333 14.73 -10.17 5.40
C VAL A 333 14.58 -10.36 3.89
N PHE A 334 13.53 -9.83 3.28
CA PHE A 334 13.29 -9.99 1.83
C PHE A 334 12.79 -8.71 1.17
#